data_AF-A0A366L3Q2-F1
#
_entry.id   AF-A0A366L3Q2-F1
#
_cell.length_a   1.000
_cell.length_b   1.000
_cell.length_c   1.000
_cell.angle_alpha   90.00
_cell.angle_beta   90.00
_cell.angle_gamma   90.00
#
_symmetry.space_group_name_H-M   'P 1'
#
loop_
_entity.id
_entity.type
_entity.pdbx_description
1 polymer ?
#
loop_
_entity_poly.entity_id
_entity_poly.type
_entity_poly.pdbx_seq_one_letter_code
_entity_poly.pdbx_strand_id
1 'polypeptide(L)'
;MFKDPFSFYGRIRRTEYALTQIAYLIIYFFVIVLEENGTFGAWINIVILLPAYLMISQGAKRCHDLGKSGWWQLVPFYGFAMLFASGDYGPNEYGDNPKGEGNESYDEFGYDVKTGKMIDLNGHQTDLQGQEVKVDQNQ
;
A
#
# COMPACT_ATOMS: atom_id res chain seq x y z
N MET A 1 -7.99 -3.17 -1.30
CA MET A 1 -7.92 -4.45 -0.58
C MET A 1 -6.94 -5.34 -1.32
N PHE A 2 -5.78 -5.57 -0.72
CA PHE A 2 -4.60 -6.33 -1.20
C PHE A 2 -4.36 -6.29 -2.71
N LYS A 3 -3.79 -5.18 -3.17
CA LYS A 3 -3.24 -5.09 -4.53
C LYS A 3 -1.80 -5.65 -4.54
N ASP A 4 -1.59 -6.70 -5.33
CA ASP A 4 -0.28 -7.35 -5.54
C ASP A 4 0.44 -7.75 -4.23
N PRO A 5 -0.11 -8.67 -3.42
CA PRO A 5 0.39 -8.95 -2.07
C PRO A 5 1.83 -9.50 -2.03
N PHE A 6 2.27 -10.13 -3.11
CA PHE A 6 3.63 -10.68 -3.25
C PHE A 6 4.67 -9.68 -3.79
N SER A 7 4.23 -8.48 -4.18
CA SER A 7 5.12 -7.41 -4.65
C SER A 7 5.68 -6.61 -3.47
N PHE A 8 6.87 -6.04 -3.62
CA PHE A 8 7.43 -5.06 -2.68
C PHE A 8 7.04 -3.61 -3.04
N TYR A 9 6.44 -3.41 -4.20
CA TYR A 9 6.14 -2.08 -4.73
C TYR A 9 4.74 -1.60 -4.31
N GLY A 10 4.64 -0.28 -4.15
CA GLY A 10 3.42 0.41 -3.75
C GLY A 10 3.31 0.62 -2.24
N ARG A 11 2.12 1.05 -1.83
CA ARG A 11 1.78 1.48 -0.47
C ARG A 11 0.57 0.71 0.04
N ILE A 12 0.58 0.35 1.32
CA ILE A 12 -0.56 -0.30 1.98
C ILE A 12 -0.97 0.41 3.25
N ARG A 13 -2.26 0.29 3.57
CA ARG A 13 -2.86 0.87 4.77
C ARG A 13 -2.66 -0.03 5.99
N ARG A 14 -2.89 0.56 7.17
CA ARG A 14 -2.81 -0.13 8.47
C ARG A 14 -3.64 -1.41 8.53
N THR A 15 -4.85 -1.40 7.97
CA THR A 15 -5.75 -2.57 7.98
C THR A 15 -5.18 -3.74 7.19
N GLU A 16 -4.64 -3.49 6.00
CA GLU A 16 -4.02 -4.53 5.17
C GLU A 16 -2.78 -5.09 5.88
N TYR A 17 -1.91 -4.21 6.40
CA TYR A 17 -0.76 -4.62 7.21
C TYR A 17 -1.17 -5.47 8.42
N ALA A 18 -2.14 -5.01 9.22
CA ALA A 18 -2.60 -5.73 10.41
C ALA A 18 -3.20 -7.10 10.07
N LEU A 19 -3.99 -7.21 9.00
CA LEU A 19 -4.53 -8.48 8.53
C LEU A 19 -3.42 -9.46 8.13
N THR A 20 -2.36 -8.99 7.45
CA THR A 20 -1.20 -9.83 7.15
C THR A 20 -0.49 -10.32 8.40
N GLN A 21 -0.28 -9.45 9.40
CA GLN A 21 0.33 -9.85 10.67
C GLN A 21 -0.52 -10.89 11.40
N ILE A 22 -1.84 -10.69 11.46
CA ILE A 22 -2.76 -11.65 12.09
C ILE A 22 -2.73 -13.00 11.36
N ALA A 23 -2.80 -12.98 10.02
CA ALA A 23 -2.73 -14.21 9.23
C ALA A 23 -1.41 -14.97 9.45
N TYR A 24 -0.28 -14.26 9.49
CA TYR A 24 1.02 -14.85 9.81
C TYR A 24 1.03 -15.51 11.19
N LEU A 25 0.54 -14.82 12.22
CA LEU A 25 0.47 -15.34 13.59
C LEU A 25 -0.39 -16.60 13.69
N ILE A 26 -1.54 -16.63 13.01
CA ILE A 26 -2.43 -17.80 13.00
C ILE A 26 -1.73 -18.99 12.34
N ILE A 27 -1.11 -18.80 11.17
CA ILE A 27 -0.42 -19.88 10.47
C ILE A 27 0.76 -20.37 11.30
N TYR A 28 1.54 -19.46 11.88
CA TYR A 28 2.68 -19.78 12.74
C TYR A 28 2.26 -20.60 13.97
N PHE A 29 1.15 -20.23 14.61
CA PHE A 29 0.57 -21.00 15.72
C PHE A 29 0.29 -22.45 15.33
N PHE A 30 -0.36 -22.68 14.18
CA PHE A 30 -0.64 -24.05 13.72
C PHE A 30 0.63 -24.82 13.34
N VAL A 31 1.64 -24.15 12.78
CA VAL A 31 2.93 -24.79 12.48
C VAL A 31 3.58 -25.32 13.76
N ILE A 32 3.61 -24.53 14.83
CA ILE A 32 4.15 -24.96 16.14
C ILE A 32 3.36 -26.16 16.68
N VAL A 33 2.03 -26.07 16.71
CA VAL A 33 1.18 -27.16 17.21
C VAL A 33 1.42 -28.45 16.41
N LEU A 34 1.50 -28.39 15.09
CA LEU A 34 1.72 -29.56 14.25
C LEU A 34 3.14 -30.14 14.35
N GLU A 35 4.13 -29.28 14.59
CA GLU A 35 5.51 -29.70 14.84
C GLU A 35 5.60 -30.50 16.15
N GLU A 36 4.99 -30.01 17.23
CA GLU A 36 4.97 -30.66 18.54
C GLU A 36 4.23 -32.01 18.53
N ASN A 37 3.20 -32.14 17.70
CA ASN A 37 2.48 -33.40 17.51
C ASN A 37 3.30 -34.47 16.72
N GLY A 38 4.51 -34.13 16.26
CA GLY A 38 5.44 -35.07 15.63
C GLY A 38 5.00 -35.65 14.28
N THR A 39 3.87 -35.20 13.73
CA THR A 39 3.26 -35.77 12.51
C THR A 39 4.11 -35.52 11.27
N PHE A 40 4.77 -34.36 11.20
CA PHE A 40 5.55 -33.92 10.04
C PHE A 40 7.05 -33.71 10.34
N GLY A 41 7.45 -33.80 11.62
CA GLY A 41 8.80 -33.45 12.07
C GLY A 41 9.20 -32.01 11.70
N ALA A 42 10.50 -31.72 11.68
CA ALA A 42 11.02 -30.38 11.41
C ALA A 42 10.69 -29.83 10.00
N TRP A 43 10.29 -30.69 9.05
CA TRP A 43 9.97 -30.29 7.67
C TRP A 43 8.77 -29.35 7.56
N ILE A 44 7.85 -29.38 8.54
CA ILE A 44 6.69 -28.48 8.59
C ILE A 44 7.09 -27.01 8.59
N ASN A 45 8.29 -26.67 9.08
CA ASN A 45 8.81 -25.31 9.09
C ASN A 45 8.94 -24.71 7.70
N ILE A 46 9.07 -25.50 6.63
CA ILE A 46 9.11 -24.97 5.25
C ILE A 46 7.82 -24.22 4.90
N VAL A 47 6.68 -24.63 5.48
CA VAL A 47 5.39 -23.97 5.27
C VAL A 47 5.43 -22.49 5.68
N ILE A 48 6.31 -22.10 6.62
CA ILE A 48 6.38 -20.71 7.10
C ILE A 48 7.02 -19.76 6.08
N LEU A 49 7.76 -20.26 5.08
CA LEU A 49 8.49 -19.42 4.14
C LEU A 49 7.57 -18.51 3.32
N LEU A 50 6.43 -19.03 2.88
CA LEU A 50 5.47 -18.27 2.07
C LEU A 50 4.75 -17.18 2.91
N PRO A 51 4.17 -17.48 4.09
CA PRO A 51 3.66 -16.46 5.01
C PRO A 51 4.71 -15.44 5.43
N ALA A 52 5.95 -15.86 5.69
CA ALA A 52 7.03 -14.95 6.06
C ALA A 52 7.37 -13.98 4.91
N TYR A 53 7.45 -14.48 3.67
CA TYR A 53 7.64 -13.64 2.50
C TYR A 53 6.52 -12.59 2.35
N LEU A 54 5.26 -13.00 2.52
CA LEU A 54 4.11 -12.10 2.51
C LEU A 54 4.18 -11.05 3.64
N MET A 55 4.56 -11.47 4.85
CA MET A 55 4.73 -10.56 5.98
C MET A 55 5.79 -9.48 5.67
N ILE A 56 6.92 -9.87 5.09
CA ILE A 56 8.03 -8.97 4.76
C ILE A 56 7.67 -8.04 3.59
N SER A 57 6.98 -8.54 2.57
CA SER A 57 6.56 -7.73 1.41
C SER A 57 5.54 -6.67 1.83
N GLN A 58 4.55 -7.04 2.64
CA GLN A 58 3.56 -6.10 3.16
C GLN A 58 4.18 -5.12 4.17
N GLY A 59 5.10 -5.58 5.01
CA GLY A 59 5.88 -4.72 5.90
C GLY A 59 6.65 -3.64 5.14
N ALA A 60 7.27 -4.00 4.01
CA ALA A 60 7.96 -3.04 3.14
C ALA A 60 6.99 -1.99 2.56
N LYS A 61 5.84 -2.42 2.02
CA LYS A 61 4.81 -1.49 1.53
C LYS A 61 4.24 -0.58 2.62
N ARG A 62 4.19 -1.05 3.88
CA ARG A 62 3.77 -0.23 5.02
C ARG A 62 4.83 0.81 5.38
N CYS A 63 6.11 0.47 5.30
CA CYS A 63 7.21 1.44 5.42
C CYS A 63 7.13 2.50 4.33
N HIS A 64 6.89 2.08 3.08
CA HIS A 64 6.70 2.97 1.93
C HIS A 64 5.53 3.93 2.13
N ASP A 65 4.43 3.47 2.72
CA ASP A 65 3.30 4.34 3.06
C ASP A 65 3.68 5.41 4.10
N LEU A 66 4.71 5.20 4.91
CA LEU A 66 5.25 6.16 5.87
C LEU A 66 6.40 7.01 5.30
N GLY A 67 6.66 6.94 3.99
CA GLY A 67 7.77 7.63 3.34
C GLY A 67 9.15 7.12 3.79
N LYS A 68 9.24 5.84 4.19
CA LYS A 68 10.48 5.18 4.62
C LYS A 68 10.80 4.01 3.71
N SER A 69 12.09 3.69 3.57
CA SER A 69 12.51 2.50 2.83
C SER A 69 12.01 1.21 3.50
N GLY A 70 11.76 0.17 2.70
CA GLY A 70 11.27 -1.13 3.20
C GLY A 70 12.13 -1.81 4.26
N TRP A 71 13.39 -1.40 4.42
CA TRP A 71 14.31 -1.92 5.44
C TRP A 71 13.99 -1.44 6.86
N TRP A 72 13.19 -0.38 7.02
CA TRP A 72 12.80 0.12 8.33
C TRP A 72 12.03 -0.90 9.18
N GLN A 73 11.41 -1.90 8.56
CA GLN A 73 10.75 -2.99 9.29
C GLN A 73 11.71 -3.81 10.19
N LEU A 74 13.02 -3.79 9.92
CA LEU A 74 14.04 -4.45 10.73
C LEU A 74 14.43 -3.66 11.98
N VAL A 75 14.05 -2.38 12.06
CA VAL A 75 14.31 -1.56 13.24
C VAL A 75 13.48 -2.10 14.40
N PRO A 76 14.09 -2.41 15.56
CA PRO A 76 13.37 -2.90 16.73
C PRO A 76 12.17 -2.00 17.07
N PHE A 77 11.04 -2.63 17.39
CA PHE A 77 9.76 -1.99 17.72
C PHE A 77 9.08 -1.18 16.59
N TYR A 78 9.72 -0.99 15.43
CA TYR A 78 9.11 -0.22 14.34
C TYR A 78 7.84 -0.90 13.79
N GLY A 79 7.78 -2.23 13.82
CA GLY A 79 6.55 -2.98 13.52
C GLY A 79 5.33 -2.53 14.32
N PHE A 80 5.51 -2.20 15.61
CA PHE A 80 4.42 -1.66 16.43
C PHE A 80 4.07 -0.23 16.02
N ALA A 81 5.06 0.61 15.75
CA ALA A 81 4.81 1.96 15.24
C ALA A 81 4.01 1.93 13.93
N MET A 82 4.30 1.00 13.03
CA MET A 82 3.59 0.82 11.75
C MET A 82 2.10 0.49 11.89
N LEU A 83 1.68 -0.15 12.99
CA LEU A 83 0.27 -0.43 13.28
C LEU A 83 -0.52 0.85 13.62
N PHE A 84 0.14 1.83 14.24
CA PHE A 84 -0.51 3.03 14.79
C PHE A 84 -0.15 4.34 14.07
N ALA A 85 0.88 4.34 13.22
CA ALA A 85 1.31 5.54 12.49
C ALA A 85 0.44 5.81 11.27
N SER A 86 0.13 7.08 11.00
CA SER A 86 -0.60 7.49 9.79
C SER A 86 0.31 7.47 8.58
N GLY A 87 -0.23 7.09 7.43
CA GLY A 87 0.48 7.19 6.16
C GLY A 87 0.79 8.63 5.79
N ASP A 88 1.74 8.78 4.88
CA ASP A 88 2.13 10.04 4.26
C ASP A 88 0.97 10.63 3.44
N TYR A 89 0.83 11.95 3.47
CA TYR A 89 -0.25 12.64 2.77
C TYR A 89 0.11 12.85 1.29
N GLY A 90 -0.86 12.63 0.40
CA GLY A 90 -0.65 12.71 -1.04
C GLY A 90 0.32 11.64 -1.60
N PRO A 91 0.73 11.78 -2.86
CA PRO A 91 1.69 10.90 -3.51
C PRO A 91 3.08 11.04 -2.90
N ASN A 92 3.81 9.93 -2.83
CA ASN A 92 5.23 9.92 -2.47
C ASN A 92 6.04 9.10 -3.48
N GLU A 93 7.34 8.92 -3.24
CA GLU A 93 8.24 8.18 -4.15
C GLU A 93 7.80 6.73 -4.43
N TYR A 94 6.95 6.16 -3.58
CA TYR A 94 6.42 4.80 -3.69
C TYR A 94 5.01 4.74 -4.31
N GLY A 95 4.47 5.89 -4.70
CA GLY A 95 3.20 6.03 -5.42
C GLY A 95 2.14 6.83 -4.67
N ASP A 96 0.95 6.86 -5.27
CA ASP A 96 -0.21 7.59 -4.80
C ASP A 96 -0.68 7.13 -3.42
N ASN A 97 -1.29 8.05 -2.66
CA ASN A 97 -1.89 7.75 -1.37
C ASN A 97 -2.95 6.66 -1.53
N PRO A 98 -2.84 5.52 -0.82
CA PRO A 98 -3.83 4.44 -0.93
C PRO A 98 -5.22 4.81 -0.40
N LYS A 99 -5.38 5.99 0.23
CA LYS A 99 -6.69 6.55 0.60
C LYS A 99 -7.29 7.50 -0.44
N GLY A 100 -6.54 7.93 -1.46
CA GLY A 100 -6.97 9.00 -2.36
C GLY A 100 -6.65 10.42 -1.84
N GLU A 101 -6.46 10.58 -0.53
CA GLU A 101 -6.23 11.88 0.11
C GLU A 101 -4.96 12.57 -0.45
N GLY A 102 -5.15 13.72 -1.10
CA GLY A 102 -4.06 14.53 -1.65
C GLY A 102 -3.48 14.05 -2.98
N ASN A 103 -4.09 13.04 -3.63
CA ASN A 103 -3.65 12.56 -4.95
C ASN A 103 -4.08 13.47 -6.11
N GLU A 104 -4.95 14.44 -5.81
CA GLU A 104 -5.49 15.38 -6.78
C GLU A 104 -4.39 16.24 -7.36
N SER A 105 -4.43 16.44 -8.68
CA SER A 105 -3.57 17.44 -9.36
C SER A 105 -4.29 18.74 -9.61
N TYR A 106 -5.49 18.91 -9.06
CA TYR A 106 -6.31 20.10 -9.22
C TYR A 106 -6.17 20.99 -7.99
N ASP A 107 -6.11 22.31 -8.19
CA ASP A 107 -6.20 23.26 -7.08
C ASP A 107 -7.66 23.46 -6.62
N GLU A 108 -7.86 24.26 -5.58
CA GLU A 108 -9.19 24.58 -5.03
C GLU A 108 -10.16 25.20 -6.06
N PHE A 109 -9.64 25.72 -7.17
CA PHE A 109 -10.41 26.30 -8.27
C PHE A 109 -10.65 25.32 -9.43
N GLY A 110 -10.23 24.07 -9.29
CA GLY A 110 -10.37 23.04 -10.33
C GLY A 110 -9.28 23.11 -11.41
N TYR A 111 -8.19 23.86 -11.21
CA TYR A 111 -7.11 23.93 -12.19
C TYR A 111 -6.15 22.75 -12.06
N ASP A 112 -6.03 21.98 -13.15
CA ASP A 112 -5.11 20.85 -13.27
C ASP A 112 -3.67 21.32 -13.48
N VAL A 113 -2.83 21.15 -12.48
CA VAL A 113 -1.42 21.51 -12.57
C VAL A 113 -0.66 20.60 -13.53
N LYS A 114 -1.16 19.39 -13.82
CA LYS A 114 -0.51 18.44 -14.75
C LYS A 114 -0.85 18.73 -16.20
N THR A 115 -2.09 19.13 -16.50
CA THR A 115 -2.54 19.38 -17.89
C THR A 115 -2.65 20.86 -18.25
N GLY A 116 -2.59 21.75 -17.25
CA GLY A 116 -2.73 23.18 -17.42
C GLY A 116 -4.15 23.64 -17.77
N LYS A 117 -5.17 22.82 -17.47
CA LYS A 117 -6.57 23.03 -17.87
C LYS A 117 -7.48 23.10 -16.65
N MET A 118 -8.65 23.72 -16.81
CA MET A 118 -9.66 23.76 -15.77
C MET A 118 -10.50 22.47 -15.81
N ILE A 119 -10.97 22.01 -14.65
CA ILE A 119 -11.95 20.94 -14.53
C ILE A 119 -13.25 21.55 -14.04
N ASP A 120 -14.32 21.29 -14.79
CA ASP A 120 -15.66 21.72 -14.41
C ASP A 120 -16.20 20.87 -13.24
N LEU A 121 -17.32 21.30 -12.68
CA LEU A 121 -17.98 20.61 -11.56
C LEU A 121 -18.44 19.18 -11.90
N ASN A 122 -18.46 18.80 -13.18
CA ASN A 122 -18.84 17.48 -13.67
C ASN A 122 -17.63 16.60 -13.99
N GLY A 123 -16.40 17.09 -13.81
CA GLY A 123 -15.15 16.37 -14.07
C GLY A 123 -14.64 16.48 -15.52
N HIS A 124 -15.21 17.37 -16.34
CA HIS A 124 -14.82 17.59 -17.72
C HIS A 124 -13.70 18.63 -17.82
N GLN A 125 -12.67 18.35 -18.63
CA GLN A 125 -11.62 19.32 -18.90
C GLN A 125 -12.13 20.43 -19.81
N THR A 126 -11.98 21.66 -19.33
CA THR A 126 -12.31 22.89 -20.04
C THR A 126 -11.06 23.75 -20.21
N ASP A 127 -11.03 24.53 -21.27
CA ASP A 127 -9.99 25.55 -21.43
C ASP A 127 -10.21 26.71 -20.44
N LEU A 128 -9.27 27.66 -20.41
CA LEU A 128 -9.36 28.85 -19.55
C LEU A 128 -10.58 29.74 -19.84
N GLN A 129 -11.30 29.49 -20.95
CA GLN A 129 -12.50 30.21 -21.36
C GLN A 129 -13.78 29.40 -21.06
N GLY A 130 -13.67 28.23 -20.44
CA GLY A 130 -14.80 27.37 -20.08
C GLY A 130 -15.37 26.56 -21.24
N GLN A 131 -14.67 26.45 -22.36
CA GLN A 131 -15.08 25.59 -23.48
C GLN A 131 -14.63 24.15 -23.23
N GLU A 132 -15.53 23.18 -23.44
CA GLU A 132 -15.19 21.77 -23.36
C GLU A 132 -14.08 21.43 -24.35
N VAL A 133 -12.98 20.88 -23.83
CA VAL A 133 -11.91 20.38 -24.68
C VAL A 133 -12.31 18.98 -25.14
N LYS A 134 -12.66 18.85 -26.42
CA LYS A 134 -12.81 17.53 -27.04
C LYS A 134 -11.47 16.80 -26.93
N VAL A 135 -11.43 15.76 -26.11
CA VAL A 135 -10.25 14.88 -26.04
C VAL A 135 -10.18 14.14 -27.37
N ASP A 136 -9.28 14.58 -28.25
CA ASP A 136 -8.97 13.86 -29.48
C ASP A 136 -8.39 12.50 -29.08
N GLN A 137 -9.19 11.43 -29.24
CA GLN A 137 -8.84 10.06 -28.84
C GLN A 137 -7.80 9.40 -29.77
N ASN A 138 -6.94 10.17 -30.42
CA ASN A 138 -5.91 9.66 -31.32
C ASN A 138 -4.51 10.05 -30.81
N GLN A 139 -3.99 9.29 -29.84
CA GLN A 139 -2.55 9.02 -29.68
C GLN A 139 -2.30 7.88 -28.67
#